data_AF-A0A962Y840-F1
#
_entry.id   AF-A0A962Y840-F1
#
_cell.length_a   1.000
_cell.length_b   1.000
_cell.length_c   1.000
_cell.angle_alpha   90.00
_cell.angle_beta   90.00
_cell.angle_gamma   90.00
#
_symmetry.space_group_name_H-M   'P 1'
#
loop_
_entity.id
_entity.type
_entity.pdbx_description
1 polymer ?
#
loop_
_entity_poly.entity_id
_entity_poly.type
_entity_poly.pdbx_seq_one_letter_code
_entity_poly.pdbx_strand_id
1 'polypeptide(L)'
;FPLPGMQSKLSALRQTLIQGIGFEVIRGLPVERLGTELASTIFCGIGAHLGSTRSQNAQGHLLGHVRDQGANSQDPNIRIYQTNERQTFHTDSADVVALLCLNEARQGGDSLLVSAVTIYNTLRRQRPDLLPYLFDAIATDRRGEIPPGGQPFFTIPVFNWHAGFLTVMYQRQYIDSAQRFATAPRLTERHIEALDYFDALANDAHLHISMRL
;
A
#
# COMPACT_ATOMS: atom_id res chain seq x y z
N PHE A 1 -13.20 -22.56 -1.58
CA PHE A 1 -13.75 -22.00 -2.83
C PHE A 1 -13.08 -22.68 -4.02
N PRO A 2 -13.64 -23.81 -4.52
CA PRO A 2 -13.02 -24.56 -5.61
C PRO A 2 -13.11 -23.81 -6.94
N LEU A 3 -11.99 -23.74 -7.67
CA LEU A 3 -11.91 -23.16 -9.02
C LEU A 3 -11.26 -24.18 -9.98
N PRO A 4 -12.00 -25.21 -10.43
CA PRO A 4 -11.46 -26.23 -11.33
C PRO A 4 -10.90 -25.60 -12.63
N GLY A 5 -9.69 -26.01 -13.02
CA GLY A 5 -9.01 -25.50 -14.23
C GLY A 5 -8.28 -24.17 -14.06
N MET A 6 -8.34 -23.54 -12.88
CA MET A 6 -7.67 -22.26 -12.61
C MET A 6 -6.37 -22.39 -11.81
N GLN A 7 -6.01 -23.59 -11.36
CA GLN A 7 -4.89 -23.82 -10.46
C GLN A 7 -3.57 -23.29 -11.03
N SER A 8 -3.27 -23.60 -12.29
CA SER A 8 -2.03 -23.14 -12.95
C SER A 8 -1.98 -21.62 -13.09
N LYS A 9 -3.12 -20.98 -13.41
CA LYS A 9 -3.21 -19.52 -13.53
C LYS A 9 -3.03 -18.83 -12.17
N LEU A 10 -3.63 -19.35 -11.11
CA LEU A 10 -3.49 -18.80 -9.76
C LEU A 10 -2.08 -19.01 -9.21
N SER A 11 -1.44 -20.13 -9.54
CA SER A 11 -0.02 -20.37 -9.20
C SER A 11 0.90 -19.41 -9.94
N ALA A 12 0.64 -19.16 -11.23
CA ALA A 12 1.37 -18.18 -12.02
C ALA A 12 1.18 -16.76 -11.47
N LEU A 13 -0.05 -16.38 -11.11
CA LEU A 13 -0.35 -15.09 -10.46
C LEU A 13 0.46 -14.92 -9.17
N ARG A 14 0.48 -15.93 -8.29
CA ARG A 14 1.29 -15.90 -7.07
C ARG A 14 2.78 -15.73 -7.38
N GLN A 15 3.28 -16.41 -8.41
CA GLN A 15 4.66 -16.26 -8.86
C GLN A 15 4.95 -14.83 -9.36
N THR A 16 4.07 -14.27 -10.18
CA THR A 16 4.16 -12.88 -10.67
C THR A 16 4.22 -11.88 -9.53
N LEU A 17 3.37 -12.06 -8.51
CA LEU A 17 3.26 -11.17 -7.35
C LEU A 17 4.47 -11.25 -6.42
N ILE A 18 4.95 -12.45 -6.11
CA ILE A 18 5.97 -12.64 -5.06
C ILE A 18 7.40 -12.65 -5.61
N GLN A 19 7.60 -13.21 -6.80
CA GLN A 19 8.93 -13.43 -7.39
C GLN A 19 9.10 -12.76 -8.75
N GLY A 20 8.02 -12.16 -9.28
CA GLY A 20 8.01 -11.48 -10.57
C GLY A 20 8.02 -9.96 -10.42
N ILE A 21 7.20 -9.30 -11.24
CA ILE A 21 7.13 -7.84 -11.32
C ILE A 21 6.32 -7.19 -10.20
N GLY A 22 5.65 -7.99 -9.35
CA GLY A 22 4.96 -7.50 -8.15
C GLY A 22 3.52 -7.03 -8.37
N PHE A 23 2.95 -7.14 -9.57
CA PHE A 23 1.54 -6.79 -9.83
C PHE A 23 0.97 -7.54 -11.03
N GLU A 24 -0.35 -7.68 -11.07
CA GLU A 24 -1.10 -8.21 -12.23
C GLU A 24 -2.52 -7.62 -12.25
N VAL A 25 -3.08 -7.40 -13.44
CA VAL A 25 -4.47 -6.95 -13.62
C VAL A 25 -5.30 -8.05 -14.27
N ILE A 26 -6.29 -8.56 -13.53
CA ILE A 26 -7.26 -9.54 -14.04
C ILE A 26 -8.51 -8.80 -14.52
N ARG A 27 -8.94 -9.07 -15.75
CA ARG A 27 -10.12 -8.45 -16.37
C ARG A 27 -11.17 -9.49 -16.78
N GLY A 28 -12.39 -9.02 -17.00
CA GLY A 28 -13.47 -9.82 -17.57
C GLY A 28 -14.46 -10.39 -16.55
N LEU A 29 -14.39 -9.99 -15.28
CA LEU A 29 -15.44 -10.30 -14.31
C LEU A 29 -16.67 -9.41 -14.59
N PRO A 30 -17.85 -9.99 -14.92
CA PRO A 30 -19.03 -9.20 -15.30
C PRO A 30 -19.77 -8.68 -14.06
N VAL A 31 -19.17 -7.72 -13.36
CA VAL A 31 -19.62 -7.22 -12.05
C VAL A 31 -21.07 -6.72 -12.04
N GLU A 32 -21.49 -6.02 -13.09
CA GLU A 32 -22.87 -5.50 -13.22
C GLU A 32 -23.91 -6.63 -13.24
N ARG A 33 -23.61 -7.73 -13.93
CA ARG A 33 -24.52 -8.88 -14.03
C ARG A 33 -24.53 -9.73 -12.76
N LEU A 34 -23.39 -9.83 -12.09
CA LEU A 34 -23.24 -10.63 -10.87
C LEU A 34 -23.80 -9.90 -9.64
N GLY A 35 -23.78 -8.57 -9.64
CA GLY A 35 -24.06 -7.77 -8.46
C GLY A 35 -22.91 -7.79 -7.46
N THR A 36 -22.92 -6.83 -6.53
CA THR A 36 -21.83 -6.57 -5.58
C THR A 36 -21.52 -7.78 -4.70
N GLU A 37 -22.53 -8.49 -4.20
CA GLU A 37 -22.35 -9.61 -3.27
C GLU A 37 -21.60 -10.79 -3.92
N LEU A 38 -22.05 -11.22 -5.10
CA LEU A 38 -21.43 -12.34 -5.81
C LEU A 38 -20.05 -11.95 -6.36
N ALA A 39 -19.89 -10.72 -6.86
CA ALA A 39 -18.59 -10.22 -7.30
C ALA A 39 -17.58 -10.19 -6.14
N SER A 40 -18.00 -9.72 -4.96
CA SER A 40 -17.18 -9.73 -3.73
C SER A 40 -16.85 -11.15 -3.27
N THR A 41 -17.80 -12.09 -3.39
CA THR A 41 -17.58 -13.50 -3.07
C THR A 41 -16.54 -14.13 -3.99
N ILE A 42 -16.60 -13.86 -5.30
CA ILE A 42 -15.61 -14.33 -6.27
C ILE A 42 -14.25 -13.72 -5.97
N PHE A 43 -14.19 -12.43 -5.67
CA PHE A 43 -12.95 -11.73 -5.31
C PHE A 43 -12.27 -12.34 -4.08
N CYS A 44 -13.01 -12.53 -2.99
CA CYS A 44 -12.51 -13.23 -1.79
C CYS A 44 -12.11 -14.68 -2.11
N GLY A 45 -12.88 -15.35 -2.95
CA GLY A 45 -12.63 -16.71 -3.40
C GLY A 45 -11.31 -16.86 -4.15
N ILE A 46 -10.97 -15.91 -5.03
CA ILE A 46 -9.67 -15.84 -5.71
C ILE A 46 -8.56 -15.54 -4.70
N GLY A 47 -8.76 -14.55 -3.82
CA GLY A 47 -7.78 -14.17 -2.79
C GLY A 47 -7.40 -15.33 -1.86
N ALA A 48 -8.35 -16.21 -1.54
CA ALA A 48 -8.12 -17.40 -0.71
C ALA A 48 -7.17 -18.44 -1.35
N HIS A 49 -6.91 -18.37 -2.66
CA HIS A 49 -5.86 -19.18 -3.31
C HIS A 49 -4.48 -18.53 -3.27
N LEU A 50 -4.40 -17.23 -3.00
CA LEU A 50 -3.14 -16.49 -2.91
C LEU A 50 -2.58 -16.48 -1.48
N GLY A 51 -3.45 -16.40 -0.48
CA GLY A 51 -3.07 -16.37 0.92
C GLY A 51 -4.25 -16.28 1.88
N SER A 52 -3.98 -15.86 3.10
CA SER A 52 -5.01 -15.63 4.12
C SER A 52 -5.40 -14.15 4.16
N THR A 53 -6.70 -13.87 4.25
CA THR A 53 -7.20 -12.50 4.45
C THR A 53 -6.72 -11.95 5.80
N ARG A 54 -6.48 -10.63 5.83
CA ARG A 54 -6.11 -9.89 7.04
C ARG A 54 -7.19 -8.86 7.35
N SER A 55 -7.34 -8.56 8.64
CA SER A 55 -8.18 -7.44 9.05
C SER A 55 -7.58 -6.15 8.51
N GLN A 56 -8.40 -5.31 7.88
CA GLN A 56 -7.94 -4.06 7.29
C GLN A 56 -8.02 -2.88 8.27
N ASN A 57 -8.77 -3.03 9.38
CA ASN A 57 -8.97 -1.98 10.39
C ASN A 57 -9.34 -2.59 11.75
N ALA A 58 -9.44 -1.74 12.77
CA ALA A 58 -9.85 -2.12 14.12
C ALA A 58 -11.25 -2.75 14.23
N GLN A 59 -12.13 -2.57 13.22
CA GLN A 59 -13.48 -3.17 13.22
C GLN A 59 -13.49 -4.61 12.70
N GLY A 60 -12.36 -5.14 12.24
CA GLY A 60 -12.31 -6.53 11.74
C GLY A 60 -12.71 -6.69 10.29
N HIS A 61 -12.88 -5.61 9.52
CA HIS A 61 -13.29 -5.72 8.12
C HIS A 61 -12.23 -6.46 7.30
N LEU A 62 -12.63 -7.58 6.69
CA LEU A 62 -11.80 -8.35 5.76
C LEU A 62 -11.85 -7.80 4.33
N LEU A 63 -12.96 -7.13 3.99
CA LEU A 63 -13.19 -6.45 2.73
C LEU A 63 -13.63 -5.02 3.02
N GLY A 64 -12.77 -4.05 2.68
CA GLY A 64 -13.06 -2.62 2.80
C GLY A 64 -13.62 -2.05 1.50
N HIS A 65 -14.55 -1.09 1.62
CA HIS A 65 -14.97 -0.27 0.49
C HIS A 65 -14.07 0.96 0.37
N VAL A 66 -13.39 1.09 -0.76
CA VAL A 66 -12.70 2.32 -1.17
C VAL A 66 -13.71 3.18 -1.91
N ARG A 67 -14.18 4.25 -1.27
CA ARG A 67 -15.12 5.22 -1.84
C ARG A 67 -15.12 6.49 -0.99
N ASP A 68 -15.46 7.61 -1.62
CA ASP A 68 -15.73 8.84 -0.89
C ASP A 68 -16.95 8.66 0.03
N GLN A 69 -16.75 8.91 1.32
CA GLN A 69 -17.78 8.88 2.38
C GLN A 69 -18.02 10.28 2.96
N GLY A 70 -17.43 11.33 2.38
CA GLY A 70 -17.50 12.71 2.88
C GLY A 70 -16.68 12.93 4.16
N ALA A 71 -15.70 12.08 4.44
CA ALA A 71 -14.86 12.22 5.63
C ALA A 71 -13.89 13.41 5.49
N ASN A 72 -13.54 14.02 6.63
CA ASN A 72 -12.60 15.15 6.66
C ASN A 72 -11.15 14.65 6.68
N SER A 73 -10.41 14.91 5.60
CA SER A 73 -9.00 14.55 5.46
C SER A 73 -8.08 15.22 6.48
N GLN A 74 -8.50 16.34 7.07
CA GLN A 74 -7.75 17.05 8.11
C GLN A 74 -7.79 16.32 9.47
N ASP A 75 -8.68 15.35 9.66
CA ASP A 75 -8.71 14.54 10.87
C ASP A 75 -7.57 13.50 10.84
N PRO A 76 -6.64 13.55 11.81
CA PRO A 76 -5.52 12.62 11.89
C PRO A 76 -5.89 11.16 12.25
N ASN A 77 -7.15 10.82 12.37
CA ASN A 77 -7.62 9.45 12.54
C ASN A 77 -8.38 8.93 11.30
N ILE A 78 -8.75 9.82 10.37
CA ILE A 78 -9.40 9.44 9.12
C ILE A 78 -8.36 8.85 8.17
N ARG A 79 -8.78 7.84 7.39
CA ARG A 79 -7.96 7.22 6.34
C ARG A 79 -8.41 7.73 4.97
N ILE A 80 -7.45 8.04 4.09
CA ILE A 80 -7.71 8.72 2.82
C ILE A 80 -8.69 7.96 1.90
N TYR A 81 -8.76 6.63 1.97
CA TYR A 81 -9.71 5.86 1.15
C TYR A 81 -11.20 6.16 1.43
N GLN A 82 -11.49 6.95 2.47
CA GLN A 82 -12.84 7.43 2.85
C GLN A 82 -13.16 8.83 2.29
N THR A 83 -12.24 9.44 1.53
CA THR A 83 -12.38 10.79 0.95
C THR A 83 -12.23 10.73 -0.58
N ASN A 84 -12.35 11.90 -1.24
CA ASN A 84 -12.06 12.07 -2.66
C ASN A 84 -10.64 12.61 -2.93
N GLU A 85 -9.80 12.71 -1.90
CA GLU A 85 -8.45 13.23 -2.05
C GLU A 85 -7.50 12.22 -2.68
N ARG A 86 -6.42 12.73 -3.26
CA ARG A 86 -5.35 11.89 -3.79
C ARG A 86 -4.69 11.11 -2.64
N GLN A 87 -4.80 9.79 -2.67
CA GLN A 87 -3.96 8.91 -1.86
C GLN A 87 -2.55 8.91 -2.44
N THR A 88 -1.57 9.33 -1.64
CA THR A 88 -0.16 9.35 -2.04
C THR A 88 0.39 7.93 -2.16
N PHE A 89 1.52 7.75 -2.84
CA PHE A 89 2.20 6.45 -2.87
C PHE A 89 2.48 5.95 -1.46
N HIS A 90 2.16 4.68 -1.22
CA HIS A 90 2.29 4.02 0.07
C HIS A 90 2.33 2.50 -0.13
N THR A 91 2.64 1.78 0.94
CA THR A 91 2.50 0.34 1.06
C THR A 91 1.53 0.01 2.19
N ASP A 92 0.65 -0.96 1.96
CA ASP A 92 -0.20 -1.49 3.03
C ASP A 92 0.55 -2.51 3.90
N SER A 93 0.01 -2.76 5.10
CA SER A 93 0.54 -3.77 6.03
C SER A 93 0.11 -5.20 5.66
N ALA A 94 0.38 -5.62 4.42
CA ALA A 94 0.10 -6.96 3.91
C ALA A 94 1.09 -7.34 2.79
N ASP A 95 1.26 -8.65 2.55
CA ASP A 95 2.14 -9.14 1.47
C ASP A 95 1.59 -8.82 0.07
N VAL A 96 0.26 -8.80 -0.07
CA VAL A 96 -0.47 -8.52 -1.32
C VAL A 96 -1.71 -7.71 -1.01
N VAL A 97 -1.93 -6.66 -1.79
CA VAL A 97 -3.18 -5.87 -1.81
C VAL A 97 -3.90 -6.19 -3.11
N ALA A 98 -5.21 -6.37 -3.02
CA ALA A 98 -6.05 -6.60 -4.18
C ALA A 98 -7.22 -5.60 -4.18
N LEU A 99 -7.59 -5.13 -5.36
CA LEU A 99 -8.72 -4.23 -5.58
C LEU A 99 -9.67 -4.86 -6.60
N LEU A 100 -10.98 -4.73 -6.35
CA LEU A 100 -12.03 -5.06 -7.30
C LEU A 100 -12.77 -3.76 -7.67
N CYS A 101 -12.71 -3.38 -8.94
CA CYS A 101 -13.52 -2.28 -9.44
C CYS A 101 -14.98 -2.75 -9.59
N LEU A 102 -15.88 -2.13 -8.83
CA LEU A 102 -17.33 -2.31 -8.96
C LEU A 102 -17.96 -1.22 -9.83
N ASN A 103 -17.43 0.00 -9.73
CA ASN A 103 -17.85 1.16 -10.50
C ASN A 103 -16.64 2.07 -10.71
N GLU A 104 -16.45 2.54 -11.94
CA GLU A 104 -15.42 3.52 -12.24
C GLU A 104 -15.76 4.91 -11.69
N ALA A 105 -14.74 5.67 -11.32
CA ALA A 105 -14.90 7.09 -11.01
C ALA A 105 -15.23 7.88 -12.29
N ARG A 106 -16.16 8.83 -12.19
CA ARG A 106 -16.51 9.73 -13.32
C ARG A 106 -15.30 10.58 -13.76
N GLN A 107 -14.48 11.01 -12.80
CA GLN A 107 -13.27 11.80 -13.02
C GLN A 107 -12.21 11.38 -12.01
N GLY A 108 -10.95 11.32 -12.43
CA GLY A 108 -9.87 10.78 -11.60
C GLY A 108 -10.07 9.28 -11.33
N GLY A 109 -9.60 8.82 -10.18
CA GLY A 109 -9.71 7.41 -9.77
C GLY A 109 -8.69 6.48 -10.41
N ASP A 110 -7.73 7.02 -11.18
CA ASP A 110 -6.64 6.23 -11.74
C ASP A 110 -5.76 5.66 -10.62
N SER A 111 -5.42 4.38 -10.73
CA SER A 111 -4.49 3.72 -9.83
C SER A 111 -3.06 3.90 -10.36
N LEU A 112 -2.17 4.39 -9.51
CA LEU A 112 -0.75 4.55 -9.83
C LEU A 112 0.08 3.49 -9.13
N LEU A 113 1.08 2.95 -9.82
CA LEU A 113 2.02 1.97 -9.27
C LEU A 113 3.45 2.34 -9.61
N VAL A 114 4.34 2.27 -8.62
CA VAL A 114 5.78 2.47 -8.77
C VAL A 114 6.54 1.34 -8.07
N SER A 115 7.66 0.90 -8.65
CA SER A 115 8.50 -0.13 -8.04
C SER A 115 9.42 0.45 -6.97
N ALA A 116 9.27 -0.02 -5.73
CA ALA A 116 10.17 0.34 -4.63
C ALA A 116 11.63 -0.08 -4.90
N VAL A 117 11.85 -1.18 -5.63
CA VAL A 117 13.18 -1.62 -6.05
C VAL A 117 13.79 -0.64 -7.06
N THR A 118 12.99 -0.12 -7.98
CA THR A 118 13.44 0.94 -8.91
C THR A 118 13.80 2.21 -8.18
N ILE A 119 12.98 2.62 -7.19
CA ILE A 119 13.27 3.77 -6.32
C ILE A 119 14.59 3.56 -5.57
N TYR A 120 14.76 2.43 -4.90
CA TYR A 120 15.98 2.07 -4.18
C TYR A 120 17.23 2.12 -5.09
N ASN A 121 17.16 1.49 -6.26
CA ASN A 121 18.29 1.48 -7.20
C ASN A 121 18.62 2.88 -7.73
N THR A 122 17.60 3.73 -7.90
CA THR A 122 17.78 5.11 -8.34
C THR A 122 18.40 5.98 -7.24
N LEU A 123 17.92 5.86 -6.00
CA LEU A 123 18.54 6.45 -4.81
C LEU A 123 20.00 6.03 -4.68
N ARG A 124 20.31 4.73 -4.75
CA ARG A 124 21.68 4.21 -4.66
C ARG A 124 22.61 4.81 -5.72
N ARG A 125 22.08 5.11 -6.91
CA ARG A 125 22.86 5.68 -8.02
C ARG A 125 23.00 7.20 -7.93
N GLN A 126 21.92 7.91 -7.59
CA GLN A 126 21.84 9.37 -7.73
C GLN A 126 22.09 10.11 -6.42
N ARG A 127 21.64 9.55 -5.30
CA ARG A 127 21.78 10.13 -3.94
C ARG A 127 22.19 9.06 -2.92
N PRO A 128 23.34 8.39 -3.12
CA PRO A 128 23.84 7.38 -2.17
C PRO A 128 24.10 7.97 -0.78
N ASP A 129 24.25 9.29 -0.68
CA ASP A 129 24.38 10.02 0.58
C ASP A 129 23.08 10.04 1.41
N LEU A 130 21.90 9.96 0.76
CA LEU A 130 20.60 9.94 1.43
C LEU A 130 20.10 8.53 1.75
N LEU A 131 20.52 7.54 0.97
CA LEU A 131 20.03 6.17 1.09
C LEU A 131 20.17 5.57 2.51
N PRO A 132 21.28 5.77 3.27
CA PRO A 132 21.41 5.22 4.61
C PRO A 132 20.28 5.64 5.57
N TYR A 133 19.77 6.87 5.45
CA TYR A 133 18.70 7.38 6.33
C TYR A 133 17.35 6.67 6.12
N LEU A 134 17.17 5.99 4.98
CA LEU A 134 15.97 5.17 4.73
C LEU A 134 16.10 3.76 5.34
N PHE A 135 17.28 3.40 5.87
CA PHE A 135 17.51 2.19 6.66
C PHE A 135 17.44 2.44 8.18
N ASP A 136 17.37 3.70 8.60
CA ASP A 136 17.17 4.06 10.00
C ASP A 136 15.75 3.75 10.47
N ALA A 137 15.57 3.46 11.76
CA ALA A 137 14.26 3.19 12.32
C ALA A 137 13.41 4.47 12.38
N ILE A 138 12.36 4.55 11.55
CA ILE A 138 11.48 5.72 11.45
C ILE A 138 10.14 5.43 12.12
N ALA A 139 9.64 6.40 12.89
CA ALA A 139 8.33 6.32 13.54
C ALA A 139 7.19 6.41 12.52
N THR A 140 6.24 5.47 12.58
CA THR A 140 5.03 5.44 11.75
C THR A 140 3.80 5.36 12.66
N ASP A 141 2.87 6.29 12.47
CA ASP A 141 1.64 6.43 13.26
C ASP A 141 0.70 5.23 13.09
N ARG A 142 0.12 4.74 14.19
CA ARG A 142 -0.91 3.68 14.18
C ARG A 142 -2.32 4.19 13.90
N ARG A 143 -2.50 5.51 13.74
CA ARG A 143 -3.78 6.17 13.43
C ARG A 143 -4.89 5.78 14.41
N GLY A 144 -4.53 5.70 15.69
CA GLY A 144 -5.45 5.33 16.77
C GLY A 144 -5.63 3.82 17.01
N GLU A 145 -5.08 2.95 16.16
CA GLU A 145 -5.15 1.49 16.34
C GLU A 145 -4.02 0.97 17.24
N ILE A 146 -4.07 1.39 18.50
CA ILE A 146 -3.03 1.14 19.50
C ILE A 146 -3.33 -0.18 20.24
N PRO A 147 -2.45 -1.19 20.16
CA PRO A 147 -2.58 -2.39 20.97
C PRO A 147 -2.54 -2.06 22.48
N PRO A 148 -3.20 -2.83 23.35
CA PRO A 148 -3.10 -2.64 24.80
C PRO A 148 -1.63 -2.58 25.27
N GLY A 149 -1.24 -1.47 25.92
CA GLY A 149 0.13 -1.23 26.39
C GLY A 149 1.13 -0.82 25.30
N GLY A 150 0.69 -0.66 24.05
CA GLY A 150 1.53 -0.22 22.92
C GLY A 150 1.73 1.29 22.86
N GLN A 151 2.76 1.70 22.13
CA GLN A 151 2.98 3.09 21.74
C GLN A 151 2.01 3.48 20.60
N PRO A 152 1.65 4.78 20.46
CA PRO A 152 0.77 5.26 19.39
C PRO A 152 1.41 5.23 18.00
N PHE A 153 2.69 4.88 17.92
CA PHE A 153 3.45 4.62 16.70
C PHE A 153 4.21 3.30 16.82
N PHE A 154 4.76 2.82 15.71
CA PHE A 154 5.81 1.80 15.69
C PHE A 154 7.02 2.34 14.94
N THR A 155 8.17 1.68 15.10
CA THR A 155 9.39 2.06 14.40
C THR A 155 9.80 0.95 13.44
N ILE A 156 10.08 1.33 12.20
CA ILE A 156 10.59 0.43 11.16
C ILE A 156 11.36 1.26 10.12
N PRO A 157 12.42 0.71 9.52
CA PRO A 157 13.03 1.32 8.36
C PRO A 157 12.10 1.39 7.16
N VAL A 158 12.30 2.40 6.30
CA VAL A 158 11.60 2.48 5.01
C VAL A 158 12.05 1.34 4.10
N PHE A 159 13.36 1.10 4.01
CA PHE A 159 13.94 -0.03 3.30
C PHE A 159 14.53 -1.04 4.28
N ASN A 160 14.31 -2.33 4.03
CA ASN A 160 14.88 -3.39 4.84
C ASN A 160 15.39 -4.53 3.96
N TRP A 161 16.64 -4.96 4.17
CA TRP A 161 17.20 -6.13 3.52
C TRP A 161 17.10 -7.33 4.45
N HIS A 162 16.41 -8.38 4.00
CA HIS A 162 16.35 -9.64 4.72
C HIS A 162 16.44 -10.81 3.75
N ALA A 163 17.33 -11.76 4.04
CA ALA A 163 17.53 -12.98 3.23
C ALA A 163 17.69 -12.72 1.72
N GLY A 164 18.33 -11.61 1.34
CA GLY A 164 18.54 -11.23 -0.07
C GLY A 164 17.34 -10.56 -0.75
N PHE A 165 16.28 -10.24 0.00
CA PHE A 165 15.12 -9.50 -0.49
C PHE A 165 15.06 -8.10 0.12
N LEU A 166 14.73 -7.12 -0.71
CA LEU A 166 14.41 -5.76 -0.27
C LEU A 166 12.91 -5.68 0.00
N THR A 167 12.54 -5.35 1.23
CA THR A 167 11.17 -4.99 1.60
C THR A 167 11.07 -3.48 1.85
N VAL A 168 9.86 -2.96 1.68
CA VAL A 168 9.55 -1.55 1.89
C VAL A 168 8.34 -1.41 2.82
N MET A 169 8.42 -0.48 3.76
CA MET A 169 7.27 0.02 4.50
C MET A 169 7.28 1.54 4.37
N TYR A 170 6.33 2.09 3.62
CA TYR A 170 6.30 3.51 3.35
C TYR A 170 4.89 4.06 3.37
N GLN A 171 4.66 5.06 4.21
CA GLN A 171 3.47 5.89 4.16
C GLN A 171 3.81 7.27 4.71
N ARG A 172 4.19 8.20 3.82
CA ARG A 172 4.70 9.53 4.17
C ARG A 172 3.82 10.25 5.20
N GLN A 173 2.50 10.27 4.96
CA GLN A 173 1.53 10.91 5.84
C GLN A 173 1.58 10.35 7.27
N TYR A 174 1.81 9.04 7.45
CA TYR A 174 1.86 8.42 8.77
C TYR A 174 3.20 8.65 9.47
N ILE A 175 4.29 8.75 8.69
CA ILE A 175 5.61 9.14 9.18
C ILE A 175 5.57 10.58 9.72
N ASP A 176 5.03 11.51 8.93
CA ASP A 176 4.90 12.91 9.33
C ASP A 176 3.95 13.06 10.53
N SER A 177 2.81 12.37 10.49
CA SER A 177 1.82 12.34 11.56
C SER A 177 2.41 11.84 12.90
N ALA A 178 3.33 10.87 12.87
CA ALA A 178 3.98 10.34 14.07
C ALA A 178 4.81 11.39 14.82
N GLN A 179 5.29 12.44 14.13
CA GLN A 179 6.07 13.52 14.74
C GLN A 179 5.26 14.33 15.77
N ARG A 180 3.92 14.23 15.80
CA ARG A 180 3.12 14.84 16.87
C ARG A 180 3.35 14.21 18.25
N PHE A 181 3.82 12.96 18.31
CA PHE A 181 4.02 12.25 19.57
C PHE A 181 5.38 12.57 20.16
N ALA A 182 5.43 13.17 21.35
CA ALA A 182 6.69 13.60 21.98
C ALA A 182 7.73 12.47 22.11
N THR A 183 7.29 11.22 22.28
CA THR A 183 8.16 10.03 22.42
C THR A 183 8.64 9.44 21.09
N ALA A 184 8.14 9.92 19.94
CA ALA A 184 8.57 9.44 18.62
C ALA A 184 9.98 9.94 18.29
N PRO A 185 10.87 9.06 17.74
CA PRO A 185 12.12 9.47 17.13
C PRO A 185 11.93 10.64 16.15
N ARG A 186 12.77 11.67 16.31
CA ARG A 186 12.72 12.88 15.50
C ARG A 186 13.39 12.65 14.16
N LEU A 187 12.73 13.07 13.09
CA LEU A 187 13.38 13.15 11.78
C LEU A 187 14.41 14.28 11.80
N THR A 188 15.63 13.98 11.36
CA THR A 188 16.62 15.01 11.06
C THR A 188 16.35 15.61 9.68
N GLU A 189 16.99 16.73 9.35
CA GLU A 189 16.91 17.32 8.01
C GLU A 189 17.29 16.33 6.91
N ARG A 190 18.26 15.44 7.17
CA ARG A 190 18.67 14.39 6.22
C ARG A 190 17.63 13.29 6.05
N HIS A 191 16.90 12.93 7.10
CA HIS A 191 15.77 12.01 6.96
C HIS A 191 14.67 12.63 6.09
N ILE A 192 14.34 13.89 6.34
CA ILE A 192 13.32 14.62 5.57
C ILE A 192 13.75 14.70 4.09
N GLU A 193 15.00 15.07 3.81
CA GLU A 193 15.54 15.13 2.45
C GLU A 193 15.46 13.76 1.73
N ALA A 194 15.75 12.67 2.45
CA ALA A 194 15.65 11.32 1.91
C ALA A 194 14.20 10.90 1.59
N LEU A 195 13.25 11.23 2.48
CA LEU A 195 11.82 10.97 2.29
C LEU A 195 11.24 11.81 1.13
N ASP A 196 11.61 13.09 1.05
CA ASP A 196 11.22 13.98 -0.05
C ASP A 196 11.75 13.47 -1.40
N TYR A 197 12.99 12.98 -1.43
CA TYR A 197 13.56 12.41 -2.64
C TYR A 197 12.89 11.08 -3.02
N PHE A 198 12.53 10.25 -2.04
CA PHE A 198 11.70 9.05 -2.28
C PHE A 198 10.37 9.45 -2.93
N ASP A 199 9.67 10.43 -2.37
CA ASP A 199 8.39 10.91 -2.91
C ASP A 199 8.57 11.49 -4.32
N ALA A 200 9.63 12.25 -4.57
CA ALA A 200 9.93 12.79 -5.89
C ALA A 200 10.11 11.68 -6.93
N LEU A 201 10.86 10.61 -6.61
CA LEU A 201 11.01 9.45 -7.49
C LEU A 201 9.69 8.68 -7.66
N ALA A 202 8.91 8.53 -6.60
CA ALA A 202 7.60 7.86 -6.68
C ALA A 202 6.63 8.61 -7.61
N ASN A 203 6.68 9.94 -7.60
CA ASN A 203 5.86 10.82 -8.44
C ASN A 203 6.46 11.11 -9.83
N ASP A 204 7.62 10.55 -10.17
CA ASP A 204 8.19 10.68 -11.51
C ASP A 204 7.38 9.83 -12.51
N ALA A 205 6.76 10.50 -13.49
CA ALA A 205 5.95 9.88 -14.53
C ALA A 205 6.72 8.90 -15.42
N HIS A 206 8.05 8.93 -15.41
CA HIS A 206 8.88 7.94 -16.08
C HIS A 206 9.08 6.65 -15.26
N LEU A 207 8.83 6.69 -13.96
CA LEU A 207 9.04 5.56 -13.05
C LEU A 207 7.74 4.85 -12.65
N HIS A 208 6.61 5.56 -12.65
CA HIS A 208 5.33 4.98 -12.31
C HIS A 208 4.46 4.69 -13.54
N ILE A 209 3.57 3.70 -13.41
CA ILE A 209 2.52 3.43 -14.39
C ILE A 209 1.17 3.93 -13.86
N SER A 210 0.28 4.27 -14.77
CA SER A 210 -1.11 4.62 -14.48
C SER A 210 -2.05 3.60 -15.09
N MET A 211 -3.08 3.21 -14.36
CA MET A 211 -4.12 2.30 -14.83
C MET A 211 -5.50 2.78 -14.40
N ARG A 212 -6.46 2.63 -15.32
CA ARG A 212 -7.88 2.77 -15.06
C ARG A 212 -8.48 1.35 -15.01
N LEU A 213 -9.20 1.05 -13.93
CA LEU A 213 -9.71 -0.29 -13.60
C LEU A 213 -11.17 -0.45 -13.94
#